data_AF-A0A5B2UDJ3-F1
#
_entry.id   AF-A0A5B2UDJ3-F1
#
_cell.length_a   1.000
_cell.length_b   1.000
_cell.length_c   1.000
_cell.angle_alpha   90.00
_cell.angle_beta   90.00
_cell.angle_gamma   90.00
#
_symmetry.space_group_name_H-M   'P 1'
#
loop_
_entity.id
_entity.type
_entity.pdbx_description
1 polymer ?
#
loop_
_entity_poly.entity_id
_entity_poly.type
_entity_poly.pdbx_seq_one_letter_code
_entity_poly.pdbx_strand_id
1 'polypeptide(L)'
;MESTFKSYEETITRKHSIGFTPKYKEEFRTFVNETLFVAIAEKTVEKLGWDLVYKGDNSIEAKRKDVGWMNERWTEIITASYKNGEVTVKSESLGNEIWDNGKNSKRVKLFIYAYQETLKTFNLQALKDLEKEIERKNNWDDYIIPETLPQPRPVRTPNIAIPIIGGIFIALIMGFLVALLSLKGLYFIGLFEFLVATALVFVMKYLIKFSNYTDINKLLYLLGGMVVLTYISNEYFQYEIILNSNNLERIGFWNFLKIRFLHGFTINKIDLGWIGWIILWIAQLGLTGIFVYFKLVSALTKYVIERVPVEVVDFAFYYAVKDKSEEEIRAELAKKGWSDVQSQNEVFEAIGGHQNVVTLSRIK
;
A
#
# COMPACT_ATOMS: atom_id res chain seq x y z
N MET A 1 21.28 1.81 12.49
CA MET A 1 22.57 1.59 11.82
C MET A 1 23.70 1.69 12.84
N GLU A 2 24.50 0.63 12.97
CA GLU A 2 25.71 0.58 13.79
C GLU A 2 26.76 1.62 13.34
N SER A 3 27.63 2.06 14.27
CA SER A 3 28.63 3.12 14.02
C SER A 3 29.66 2.76 12.94
N THR A 4 30.04 1.48 12.87
CA THR A 4 30.98 0.92 11.89
C THR A 4 30.49 1.04 10.44
N PHE A 5 29.20 0.80 10.21
CA PHE A 5 28.61 0.94 8.88
C PHE A 5 28.50 2.40 8.45
N LYS A 6 28.24 3.33 9.39
CA LYS A 6 28.24 4.77 9.10
C LYS A 6 29.62 5.26 8.66
N SER A 7 30.68 4.85 9.37
CA SER A 7 32.05 5.23 8.98
C SER A 7 32.46 4.65 7.63
N TYR A 8 32.09 3.39 7.33
CA TYR A 8 32.36 2.81 6.02
C TYR A 8 31.59 3.54 4.92
N GLU A 9 30.34 3.92 5.17
CA GLU A 9 29.51 4.69 4.23
C GLU A 9 30.24 5.93 3.69
N GLU A 10 30.95 6.65 4.56
CA GLU A 10 31.66 7.88 4.21
C GLU A 10 32.86 7.64 3.28
N THR A 11 33.46 6.45 3.33
CA THR A 11 34.61 6.05 2.50
C THR A 11 34.22 5.56 1.10
N ILE A 12 32.93 5.31 0.84
CA ILE A 12 32.48 4.73 -0.42
C ILE A 12 32.60 5.73 -1.57
N THR A 13 33.42 5.41 -2.57
CA THR A 13 33.48 6.15 -3.84
C THR A 13 32.15 6.06 -4.58
N ARG A 14 31.51 7.21 -4.75
CA ARG A 14 30.23 7.38 -5.42
C ARG A 14 30.38 7.28 -6.93
N LYS A 15 29.48 6.53 -7.56
CA LYS A 15 29.26 6.52 -9.01
C LYS A 15 27.91 7.14 -9.30
N HIS A 16 27.90 8.23 -10.06
CA HIS A 16 26.69 8.94 -10.44
C HIS A 16 25.94 8.17 -11.52
N SER A 17 24.61 8.29 -11.55
CA SER A 17 23.79 7.74 -12.63
C SER A 17 22.72 8.75 -13.05
N ILE A 18 22.40 8.79 -14.34
CA ILE A 18 21.38 9.67 -14.94
C ILE A 18 20.35 8.78 -15.64
N GLY A 19 19.07 9.05 -15.41
CA GLY A 19 17.96 8.34 -16.04
C GLY A 19 16.63 8.72 -15.42
N PHE A 20 15.51 8.39 -16.07
CA PHE A 20 14.15 8.66 -15.57
C PHE A 20 13.88 8.01 -14.20
N THR A 21 14.62 6.94 -13.88
CA THR A 21 14.75 6.37 -12.54
C THR A 21 16.19 5.85 -12.39
N PRO A 22 17.10 6.64 -11.80
CA PRO A 22 18.49 6.26 -11.66
C PRO A 22 18.61 4.96 -10.86
N LYS A 23 19.49 4.08 -11.34
CA LYS A 23 19.70 2.76 -10.78
C LYS A 23 21.17 2.38 -10.85
N TYR A 24 21.61 1.65 -9.84
CA TYR A 24 22.95 1.06 -9.80
C TYR A 24 22.83 -0.41 -9.43
N LYS A 25 23.67 -1.25 -10.06
CA LYS A 25 23.73 -2.69 -9.82
C LYS A 25 25.19 -3.11 -9.67
N GLU A 26 25.45 -4.02 -8.75
CA GLU A 26 26.74 -4.69 -8.58
C GLU A 26 26.49 -6.16 -8.22
N GLU A 27 27.43 -7.03 -8.59
CA GLU A 27 27.36 -8.47 -8.37
C GLU A 27 28.54 -8.91 -7.50
N PHE A 28 28.29 -9.85 -6.59
CA PHE A 28 29.35 -10.48 -5.81
C PHE A 28 29.05 -11.97 -5.62
N ARG A 29 30.11 -12.77 -5.38
CA ARG A 29 29.97 -14.20 -5.11
C ARG A 29 29.88 -14.49 -3.63
N THR A 30 29.05 -15.46 -3.27
CA THR A 30 28.91 -15.96 -1.90
C THR A 30 29.07 -17.47 -1.88
N PHE A 31 29.59 -18.03 -0.78
CA PHE A 31 29.75 -19.47 -0.60
C PHE A 31 28.54 -20.14 0.06
N VAL A 32 27.59 -19.34 0.57
CA VAL A 32 26.36 -19.85 1.19
C VAL A 32 25.29 -20.13 0.14
N ASN A 33 24.39 -21.07 0.44
CA ASN A 33 23.25 -21.37 -0.41
C ASN A 33 22.19 -20.27 -0.35
N GLU A 34 21.16 -20.41 -1.18
CA GLU A 34 20.07 -19.45 -1.35
C GLU A 34 19.33 -19.14 -0.05
N THR A 35 18.96 -20.19 0.68
CA THR A 35 18.25 -20.11 1.97
C THR A 35 19.03 -19.31 3.01
N LEU A 36 20.32 -19.61 3.16
CA LEU A 36 21.21 -18.90 4.07
C LEU A 36 21.48 -17.47 3.60
N PHE A 37 21.60 -17.24 2.29
CA PHE A 37 21.77 -15.90 1.74
C PHE A 37 20.61 -14.99 2.18
N VAL A 38 19.36 -15.42 2.00
CA VAL A 38 18.19 -14.59 2.35
C VAL A 38 18.14 -14.28 3.84
N ALA A 39 18.43 -15.26 4.71
CA ALA A 39 18.42 -15.04 6.16
C ALA A 39 19.56 -14.11 6.64
N ILE A 40 20.75 -14.23 6.04
CA ILE A 40 21.88 -13.35 6.35
C ILE A 40 21.61 -11.94 5.81
N ALA A 41 20.98 -11.83 4.65
CA ALA A 41 20.58 -10.58 4.06
C ALA A 41 19.49 -9.87 4.89
N GLU A 42 18.53 -10.60 5.46
CA GLU A 42 17.54 -10.07 6.41
C GLU A 42 18.21 -9.44 7.63
N LYS A 43 19.12 -10.17 8.29
CA LYS A 43 19.91 -9.63 9.42
C LYS A 43 20.75 -8.43 9.01
N THR A 44 21.23 -8.41 7.77
CA THR A 44 21.99 -7.28 7.22
C THR A 44 21.11 -6.04 7.08
N VAL A 45 19.89 -6.18 6.55
CA VAL A 45 18.89 -5.11 6.44
C VAL A 45 18.55 -4.53 7.81
N GLU A 46 18.34 -5.39 8.81
CA GLU A 46 18.07 -4.99 10.20
C GLU A 46 19.23 -4.18 10.79
N LYS A 47 20.48 -4.65 10.65
CA LYS A 47 21.68 -3.94 11.13
C LYS A 47 21.88 -2.57 10.46
N LEU A 48 21.55 -2.48 9.18
CA LEU A 48 21.57 -1.22 8.43
C LEU A 48 20.45 -0.27 8.86
N GLY A 49 19.42 -0.76 9.56
CA GLY A 49 18.24 0.00 9.95
C GLY A 49 17.39 0.39 8.75
N TRP A 50 17.34 -0.47 7.73
CA TRP A 50 16.46 -0.31 6.58
C TRP A 50 15.15 -1.06 6.82
N ASP A 51 14.06 -0.59 6.23
CA ASP A 51 12.77 -1.27 6.35
C ASP A 51 12.75 -2.46 5.40
N LEU A 52 12.58 -3.67 5.92
CA LEU A 52 12.34 -4.85 5.10
C LEU A 52 10.95 -4.76 4.45
N VAL A 53 10.89 -4.91 3.13
CA VAL A 53 9.67 -4.73 2.33
C VAL A 53 9.20 -6.03 1.69
N TYR A 54 10.15 -6.88 1.29
CA TYR A 54 9.89 -8.18 0.70
C TYR A 54 10.98 -9.17 1.08
N LYS A 55 10.57 -10.42 1.32
CA LYS A 55 11.44 -11.58 1.50
C LYS A 55 10.82 -12.73 0.71
N GLY A 56 11.51 -13.19 -0.32
CA GLY A 56 11.17 -14.39 -1.06
C GLY A 56 12.29 -15.43 -0.94
N ASP A 57 12.13 -16.53 -1.66
CA ASP A 57 13.06 -17.67 -1.55
C ASP A 57 14.48 -17.32 -1.99
N ASN A 58 14.61 -16.55 -3.08
CA ASN A 58 15.90 -16.15 -3.68
C ASN A 58 16.24 -14.67 -3.57
N SER A 59 15.37 -13.86 -2.99
CA SER A 59 15.50 -12.40 -3.06
C SER A 59 14.91 -11.68 -1.87
N ILE A 60 15.48 -10.51 -1.59
CA ILE A 60 15.06 -9.63 -0.51
C ILE A 60 15.01 -8.19 -1.03
N GLU A 61 13.99 -7.44 -0.62
CA GLU A 61 13.85 -6.03 -0.93
C GLU A 61 13.72 -5.23 0.36
N ALA A 62 14.48 -4.14 0.45
CA ALA A 62 14.42 -3.22 1.57
C ALA A 62 14.32 -1.78 1.07
N LYS A 63 13.61 -0.94 1.81
CA LYS A 63 13.53 0.51 1.57
C LYS A 63 14.33 1.25 2.61
N ARG A 64 15.15 2.20 2.16
CA ARG A 64 15.86 3.11 3.06
C ARG A 64 15.00 4.34 3.33
N LYS A 65 14.83 4.67 4.60
CA LYS A 65 14.32 5.97 5.04
C LYS A 65 15.46 6.98 5.12
N ASP A 66 15.21 8.18 4.63
CA ASP A 66 16.03 9.35 4.93
C ASP A 66 15.28 10.21 5.96
N VAL A 67 15.96 10.55 7.05
CA VAL A 67 15.39 11.40 8.10
C VAL A 67 15.58 12.84 7.66
N GLY A 68 14.60 13.36 6.92
CA GLY A 68 14.54 14.78 6.59
C GLY A 68 14.08 15.63 7.78
N TRP A 69 14.26 16.94 7.70
CA TRP A 69 13.92 17.89 8.77
C TRP A 69 12.41 17.97 9.10
N MET A 70 11.53 17.45 8.23
CA MET A 70 10.08 17.50 8.42
C MET A 70 9.36 16.14 8.36
N ASN A 71 9.88 15.12 7.67
CA ASN A 71 9.25 13.80 7.56
C ASN A 71 10.28 12.71 7.20
N GLU A 72 10.04 11.49 7.68
CA GLU A 72 10.70 10.28 7.18
C GLU A 72 10.10 9.92 5.82
N ARG A 73 10.95 9.80 4.80
CA ARG A 73 10.53 9.35 3.46
C ARG A 73 11.43 8.24 2.97
N TRP A 74 10.85 7.27 2.27
CA TRP A 74 11.63 6.28 1.53
C TRP A 74 12.28 6.94 0.32
N THR A 75 13.59 6.75 0.18
CA THR A 75 14.38 7.40 -0.88
C THR A 75 14.87 6.42 -1.92
N GLU A 76 15.28 5.23 -1.50
CA GLU A 76 15.81 4.18 -2.36
C GLU A 76 15.20 2.83 -2.00
N ILE A 77 14.99 1.99 -3.01
CA ILE A 77 14.70 0.56 -2.85
C ILE A 77 15.93 -0.25 -3.23
N ILE A 78 16.34 -1.17 -2.35
CA ILE A 78 17.46 -2.07 -2.55
C ILE A 78 16.88 -3.47 -2.74
N THR A 79 17.21 -4.11 -3.86
CA THR A 79 16.87 -5.49 -4.18
C THR A 79 18.15 -6.30 -4.24
N ALA A 80 18.25 -7.34 -3.42
CA ALA A 80 19.34 -8.32 -3.51
C ALA A 80 18.75 -9.68 -3.91
N SER A 81 19.27 -10.28 -4.98
CA SER A 81 18.79 -11.53 -5.55
C SER A 81 19.93 -12.51 -5.76
N TYR A 82 19.72 -13.76 -5.35
CA TYR A 82 20.68 -14.86 -5.49
C TYR A 82 20.36 -15.72 -6.71
N LYS A 83 21.41 -16.13 -7.42
CA LYS A 83 21.34 -17.12 -8.49
C LYS A 83 22.65 -17.88 -8.57
N ASN A 84 22.62 -19.19 -8.29
CA ASN A 84 23.76 -20.10 -8.51
C ASN A 84 25.11 -19.63 -7.90
N GLY A 85 25.10 -19.12 -6.66
CA GLY A 85 26.30 -18.65 -5.96
C GLY A 85 26.68 -17.19 -6.25
N GLU A 86 25.94 -16.51 -7.12
CA GLU A 86 26.11 -15.10 -7.44
C GLU A 86 24.94 -14.28 -6.89
N VAL A 87 25.26 -13.20 -6.19
CA VAL A 87 24.30 -12.25 -5.64
C VAL A 87 24.35 -10.97 -6.46
N THR A 88 23.24 -10.63 -7.09
CA THR A 88 23.00 -9.32 -7.69
C THR A 88 22.40 -8.40 -6.65
N VAL A 89 23.03 -7.26 -6.39
CA VAL A 89 22.49 -6.19 -5.54
C VAL A 89 22.21 -4.98 -6.40
N LYS A 90 20.98 -4.47 -6.33
CA LYS A 90 20.48 -3.36 -7.14
C LYS A 90 19.85 -2.32 -6.24
N SER A 91 20.15 -1.05 -6.45
CA SER A 91 19.49 0.09 -5.79
C SER A 91 18.85 0.98 -6.85
N GLU A 92 17.60 1.38 -6.62
CA GLU A 92 16.86 2.31 -7.47
C GLU A 92 16.27 3.44 -6.64
N SER A 93 16.30 4.66 -7.19
CA SER A 93 15.66 5.83 -6.58
C SER A 93 14.13 5.69 -6.65
N LEU A 94 13.42 6.02 -5.56
CA LEU A 94 11.95 6.01 -5.52
C LEU A 94 11.33 7.36 -5.92
N GLY A 95 12.11 8.45 -5.91
CA GLY A 95 11.65 9.77 -6.36
C GLY A 95 11.80 9.98 -7.87
N ASN A 96 11.16 11.04 -8.38
CA ASN A 96 11.31 11.51 -9.77
C ASN A 96 12.67 12.20 -10.05
N GLU A 97 13.72 11.80 -9.34
CA GLU A 97 15.06 12.36 -9.49
C GLU A 97 15.66 11.83 -10.80
N ILE A 98 16.00 12.69 -11.76
CA ILE A 98 16.61 12.26 -13.03
C ILE A 98 18.12 12.01 -12.87
N TRP A 99 18.70 12.51 -11.78
CA TRP A 99 20.11 12.38 -11.46
C TRP A 99 20.29 11.84 -10.05
N ASP A 100 21.05 10.76 -9.96
CA ASP A 100 21.52 10.23 -8.69
C ASP A 100 22.97 10.67 -8.47
N ASN A 101 23.18 11.44 -7.40
CA ASN A 101 24.49 11.90 -6.93
C ASN A 101 25.32 10.77 -6.28
N GLY A 102 25.24 9.57 -6.86
CA GLY A 102 25.83 8.32 -6.40
C GLY A 102 25.31 7.82 -5.06
N LYS A 103 24.06 8.13 -4.71
CA LYS A 103 23.35 7.51 -3.60
C LYS A 103 23.17 6.02 -3.86
N ASN A 104 22.68 5.60 -5.04
CA ASN A 104 22.41 4.19 -5.32
C ASN A 104 23.68 3.33 -5.28
N SER A 105 24.79 3.83 -5.84
CA SER A 105 26.08 3.13 -5.76
C SER A 105 26.63 3.05 -4.34
N LYS A 106 26.41 4.09 -3.52
CA LYS A 106 26.70 4.06 -2.09
C LYS A 106 25.90 2.96 -1.37
N ARG A 107 24.59 2.84 -1.66
CA ARG A 107 23.71 1.85 -1.03
C ARG A 107 24.08 0.42 -1.39
N VAL A 108 24.32 0.15 -2.68
CA VAL A 108 24.71 -1.19 -3.14
C VAL A 108 26.01 -1.62 -2.46
N LYS A 109 27.05 -0.77 -2.47
CA LYS A 109 28.33 -1.09 -1.85
C LYS A 109 28.24 -1.24 -0.33
N LEU A 110 27.44 -0.40 0.33
CA LEU A 110 27.21 -0.51 1.77
C LEU A 110 26.53 -1.84 2.12
N PHE A 111 25.52 -2.24 1.35
CA PHE A 111 24.84 -3.51 1.55
C PHE A 111 25.80 -4.69 1.37
N ILE A 112 26.61 -4.69 0.31
CA ILE A 112 27.59 -5.76 0.06
C ILE A 112 28.58 -5.87 1.22
N TYR A 113 29.11 -4.73 1.70
CA TYR A 113 30.02 -4.70 2.84
C TYR A 113 29.35 -5.21 4.13
N ALA A 114 28.16 -4.69 4.44
CA ALA A 114 27.43 -5.09 5.64
C ALA A 114 27.01 -6.56 5.61
N TYR A 115 26.71 -7.10 4.42
CA TYR A 115 26.44 -8.52 4.22
C TYR A 115 27.68 -9.36 4.51
N GLN A 116 28.84 -8.97 3.98
CA GLN A 116 30.10 -9.68 4.23
C GLN A 116 30.49 -9.63 5.71
N GLU A 117 30.35 -8.48 6.36
CA GLU A 117 30.61 -8.35 7.81
C GLU A 117 29.62 -9.18 8.64
N THR A 118 28.35 -9.21 8.25
CA THR A 118 27.35 -10.05 8.91
C THR A 118 27.64 -11.53 8.71
N LEU A 119 28.03 -11.96 7.51
CA LEU A 119 28.42 -13.33 7.21
C LEU A 119 29.63 -13.78 8.06
N LYS A 120 30.62 -12.90 8.29
CA LYS A 120 31.79 -13.19 9.14
C LYS A 120 31.42 -13.47 10.60
N THR A 121 30.28 -12.99 11.09
CA THR A 121 29.83 -13.27 12.46
C THR A 121 29.37 -14.71 12.65
N PHE A 122 29.10 -15.44 11.57
CA PHE A 122 28.70 -16.84 11.63
C PHE A 122 29.90 -17.77 11.42
N ASN A 123 30.11 -18.68 12.36
CA ASN A 123 31.00 -19.82 12.15
C ASN A 123 30.25 -20.93 11.38
N LEU A 124 30.98 -21.94 10.91
CA LEU A 124 30.40 -23.02 10.10
C LEU A 124 29.30 -23.81 10.83
N GLN A 125 29.38 -23.90 12.17
CA GLN A 125 28.36 -24.53 12.99
C GLN A 125 27.10 -23.66 13.08
N ALA A 126 27.25 -22.36 13.29
CA ALA A 126 26.17 -21.38 13.36
C ALA A 126 25.44 -21.26 12.01
N LEU A 127 26.15 -21.39 10.88
CA LEU A 127 25.52 -21.48 9.56
C LEU A 127 24.66 -22.74 9.43
N LYS A 128 25.14 -23.90 9.89
CA LYS A 128 24.35 -25.14 9.89
C LYS A 128 23.15 -25.08 10.84
N ASP A 129 23.31 -24.46 12.00
CA ASP A 129 22.23 -24.29 12.97
C ASP A 129 21.18 -23.30 12.43
N LEU A 130 21.62 -22.23 11.78
CA LEU A 130 20.74 -21.28 11.09
C LEU A 130 20.00 -21.95 9.92
N GLU A 131 20.69 -22.77 9.13
CA GLU A 131 20.08 -23.56 8.05
C GLU A 131 18.98 -24.47 8.60
N LYS A 132 19.27 -25.22 9.68
CA LYS A 132 18.28 -26.06 10.38
C LYS A 132 17.12 -25.26 10.96
N GLU A 133 17.37 -24.07 11.50
CA GLU A 133 16.31 -23.20 12.01
C GLU A 133 15.39 -22.71 10.88
N ILE A 134 15.97 -22.33 9.74
CA ILE A 134 15.20 -21.89 8.58
C ILE A 134 14.44 -23.08 7.97
N GLU A 135 15.09 -24.24 7.85
CA GLU A 135 14.43 -25.47 7.45
C GLU A 135 13.26 -25.77 8.37
N ARG A 136 13.39 -25.66 9.70
CA ARG A 136 12.25 -25.83 10.63
C ARG A 136 11.14 -24.79 10.47
N LYS A 137 11.47 -23.54 10.17
CA LYS A 137 10.46 -22.48 9.98
C LYS A 137 9.71 -22.62 8.66
N ASN A 138 10.40 -23.02 7.60
CA ASN A 138 9.81 -23.22 6.28
C ASN A 138 9.19 -24.62 6.15
N ASN A 139 9.72 -25.58 6.90
CA ASN A 139 9.20 -26.92 6.96
C ASN A 139 8.08 -27.00 7.99
N TRP A 140 6.87 -26.89 7.47
CA TRP A 140 5.66 -27.12 8.22
C TRP A 140 5.50 -28.58 8.70
N ASP A 141 6.40 -29.52 8.37
CA ASP A 141 6.37 -30.91 8.89
C ASP A 141 6.33 -30.97 10.43
N ASP A 142 6.97 -30.02 11.11
CA ASP A 142 6.99 -29.92 12.58
C ASP A 142 5.85 -29.06 13.14
N TYR A 143 4.90 -28.61 12.30
CA TYR A 143 3.74 -27.83 12.74
C TYR A 143 2.86 -28.66 13.68
N ILE A 144 2.77 -28.19 14.94
CA ILE A 144 1.91 -28.82 15.94
C ILE A 144 0.49 -28.34 15.69
N ILE A 145 -0.33 -29.22 15.11
CA ILE A 145 -1.74 -28.94 14.86
C ILE A 145 -2.43 -28.69 16.22
N PRO A 146 -2.94 -27.47 16.47
CA PRO A 146 -3.55 -27.15 17.75
C PRO A 146 -4.79 -28.02 17.98
N GLU A 147 -4.97 -28.51 19.22
CA GLU A 147 -6.13 -29.33 19.59
C GLU A 147 -7.44 -28.55 19.41
N THR A 148 -7.42 -27.25 19.71
CA THR A 148 -8.56 -26.33 19.59
C THR A 148 -8.16 -25.05 18.85
N LEU A 149 -9.06 -24.51 18.02
CA LEU A 149 -8.90 -23.19 17.42
C LEU A 149 -9.74 -22.14 18.19
N PRO A 150 -9.30 -20.86 18.20
CA PRO A 150 -10.16 -19.76 18.62
C PRO A 150 -11.47 -19.80 17.84
N GLN A 151 -12.59 -19.61 18.54
CA GLN A 151 -13.91 -19.74 17.93
C GLN A 151 -14.22 -18.53 17.01
N PRO A 152 -14.95 -18.75 15.89
CA PRO A 152 -15.32 -17.67 15.01
C PRO A 152 -16.16 -16.63 15.75
N ARG A 153 -15.94 -15.35 15.44
CA ARG A 153 -16.79 -14.27 15.95
C ARG A 153 -18.20 -14.43 15.34
N PRO A 154 -19.27 -14.05 16.06
CA PRO A 154 -20.63 -14.17 15.54
C PRO A 154 -20.76 -13.43 14.20
N VAL A 155 -21.16 -14.19 13.19
CA VAL A 155 -21.17 -13.77 11.79
C VAL A 155 -22.31 -12.78 11.55
N ARG A 156 -21.98 -11.59 11.04
CA ARG A 156 -22.97 -10.67 10.47
C ARG A 156 -23.06 -10.94 8.98
N THR A 157 -24.28 -11.03 8.46
CA THR A 157 -24.51 -11.22 7.03
C THR A 157 -24.03 -9.98 6.26
N PRO A 158 -23.27 -10.14 5.16
CA PRO A 158 -22.79 -9.03 4.36
C PRO A 158 -23.95 -8.21 3.81
N ASN A 159 -23.98 -6.91 4.07
CA ASN A 159 -25.04 -6.02 3.60
C ASN A 159 -24.49 -4.79 2.87
N ILE A 160 -24.61 -4.78 1.54
CA ILE A 160 -24.12 -3.67 0.71
C ILE A 160 -24.94 -2.38 0.85
N ALA A 161 -26.19 -2.45 1.30
CA ALA A 161 -27.07 -1.28 1.39
C ALA A 161 -26.53 -0.23 2.38
N ILE A 162 -25.87 -0.69 3.45
CA ILE A 162 -25.28 0.18 4.48
C ILE A 162 -24.15 1.04 3.89
N PRO A 163 -23.11 0.47 3.23
CA PRO A 163 -22.13 1.24 2.48
C PRO A 163 -22.74 2.18 1.44
N ILE A 164 -23.77 1.76 0.71
CA ILE A 164 -24.41 2.59 -0.32
C ILE A 164 -25.06 3.83 0.32
N ILE A 165 -25.94 3.64 1.30
CA ILE A 165 -26.67 4.74 1.94
C ILE A 165 -25.68 5.67 2.65
N GLY A 166 -24.79 5.13 3.47
CA GLY A 166 -23.77 5.91 4.17
C GLY A 166 -22.82 6.62 3.20
N GLY A 167 -22.48 5.97 2.09
CA GLY A 167 -21.64 6.51 1.02
C GLY A 167 -22.27 7.72 0.31
N ILE A 168 -23.57 7.66 0.02
CA ILE A 168 -24.31 8.78 -0.56
C ILE A 168 -24.32 9.98 0.40
N PHE A 169 -24.66 9.75 1.67
CA PHE A 169 -24.68 10.82 2.67
C PHE A 169 -23.32 11.51 2.81
N ILE A 170 -22.23 10.73 2.94
CA ILE A 170 -20.90 11.32 3.10
C ILE A 170 -20.44 12.04 1.83
N ALA A 171 -20.74 11.53 0.63
CA ALA A 171 -20.41 12.20 -0.62
C ALA A 171 -21.09 13.58 -0.73
N LEU A 172 -22.36 13.69 -0.34
CA LEU A 172 -23.07 14.97 -0.32
C LEU A 172 -22.49 15.94 0.70
N ILE A 173 -22.17 15.48 1.92
CA ILE A 173 -21.52 16.31 2.95
C ILE A 173 -20.17 16.81 2.43
N MET A 174 -19.36 15.94 1.85
CA MET A 174 -18.07 16.31 1.28
C MET A 174 -18.21 17.30 0.13
N GLY A 175 -19.19 17.10 -0.76
CA GLY A 175 -19.46 18.05 -1.85
C GLY A 175 -19.78 19.44 -1.33
N PHE A 176 -20.60 19.54 -0.28
CA PHE A 176 -20.92 20.81 0.37
C PHE A 176 -19.71 21.48 1.02
N LEU A 177 -18.88 20.72 1.74
CA LEU A 177 -17.66 21.23 2.36
C LEU A 177 -16.66 21.74 1.33
N VAL A 178 -16.45 20.99 0.24
CA VAL A 178 -15.59 21.39 -0.87
C VAL A 178 -16.10 22.68 -1.51
N ALA A 179 -17.42 22.82 -1.71
CA ALA A 179 -18.03 24.03 -2.26
C ALA A 179 -17.74 25.27 -1.40
N LEU A 180 -17.95 25.18 -0.09
CA LEU A 180 -17.70 26.28 0.84
C LEU A 180 -16.23 26.74 0.83
N LEU A 181 -15.30 25.80 0.78
CA LEU A 181 -13.87 26.11 0.76
C LEU A 181 -13.42 26.68 -0.59
N SER A 182 -14.00 26.16 -1.68
CA SER A 182 -13.67 26.59 -3.05
C SER A 182 -14.09 28.03 -3.29
N LEU A 183 -15.28 28.43 -2.80
CA LEU A 183 -15.76 29.82 -2.91
C LEU A 183 -14.93 30.82 -2.11
N LYS A 184 -14.25 30.38 -1.06
CA LYS A 184 -13.30 31.21 -0.29
C LYS A 184 -11.92 31.30 -0.94
N GLY A 185 -11.71 30.69 -2.11
CA GLY A 185 -10.42 30.69 -2.81
C GLY A 185 -9.35 29.80 -2.15
N LEU A 186 -9.73 28.92 -1.22
CA LEU A 186 -8.81 28.08 -0.46
C LEU A 186 -8.55 26.72 -1.13
N TYR A 187 -8.77 26.58 -2.44
CA TYR A 187 -8.66 25.31 -3.14
C TYR A 187 -7.24 25.08 -3.67
N PHE A 188 -6.59 24.01 -3.22
CA PHE A 188 -5.27 23.57 -3.66
C PHE A 188 -5.35 22.20 -4.31
N ILE A 189 -5.06 22.14 -5.62
CA ILE A 189 -5.04 20.90 -6.40
C ILE A 189 -4.05 19.91 -5.78
N GLY A 190 -4.45 18.64 -5.69
CA GLY A 190 -3.72 17.54 -5.07
C GLY A 190 -4.02 17.40 -3.59
N LEU A 191 -3.98 18.50 -2.82
CA LEU A 191 -4.27 18.47 -1.39
C LEU A 191 -5.75 18.18 -1.13
N PHE A 192 -6.65 18.86 -1.85
CA PHE A 192 -8.09 18.67 -1.68
C PHE A 192 -8.53 17.27 -2.08
N GLU A 193 -8.05 16.78 -3.22
CA GLU A 193 -8.32 15.43 -3.74
C GLU A 193 -7.87 14.37 -2.73
N PHE A 194 -6.68 14.55 -2.14
CA PHE A 194 -6.16 13.67 -1.09
C PHE A 194 -7.00 13.70 0.19
N LEU A 195 -7.43 14.89 0.64
CA LEU A 195 -8.25 15.05 1.84
C LEU A 195 -9.66 14.46 1.65
N VAL A 196 -10.29 14.73 0.50
CA VAL A 196 -11.59 14.16 0.13
C VAL A 196 -11.50 12.65 0.06
N ALA A 197 -10.51 12.10 -0.65
CA ALA A 197 -10.27 10.67 -0.70
C ALA A 197 -10.08 10.06 0.70
N THR A 198 -9.30 10.73 1.56
CA THR A 198 -9.06 10.27 2.94
C THR A 198 -10.35 10.25 3.75
N ALA A 199 -11.18 11.29 3.68
CA ALA A 199 -12.45 11.36 4.39
C ALA A 199 -13.43 10.28 3.91
N LEU A 200 -13.58 10.11 2.59
CA LEU A 200 -14.46 9.09 2.02
C LEU A 200 -14.04 7.67 2.44
N VAL A 201 -12.75 7.33 2.32
CA VAL A 201 -12.26 6.00 2.72
C VAL A 201 -12.32 5.81 4.24
N PHE A 202 -12.05 6.85 5.03
CA PHE A 202 -12.15 6.77 6.49
C PHE A 202 -13.56 6.38 6.93
N VAL A 203 -14.60 7.05 6.42
CA VAL A 203 -15.99 6.70 6.72
C VAL A 203 -16.33 5.32 6.16
N MET A 204 -15.91 5.02 4.93
CA MET A 204 -16.17 3.73 4.29
C MET A 204 -15.59 2.56 5.10
N LYS A 205 -14.43 2.72 5.73
CA LYS A 205 -13.85 1.71 6.63
C LYS A 205 -14.80 1.33 7.76
N TYR A 206 -15.49 2.29 8.36
CA TYR A 206 -16.47 2.00 9.41
C TYR A 206 -17.74 1.37 8.85
N LEU A 207 -18.20 1.81 7.67
CA LEU A 207 -19.37 1.23 7.00
C LEU A 207 -19.12 -0.24 6.64
N ILE A 208 -17.96 -0.56 6.05
CA ILE A 208 -17.50 -1.92 5.72
C ILE A 208 -17.49 -2.80 6.97
N LYS A 209 -16.90 -2.32 8.07
CA LYS A 209 -16.84 -3.06 9.34
C LYS A 209 -18.23 -3.29 9.92
N PHE A 210 -19.11 -2.29 9.85
CA PHE A 210 -20.47 -2.40 10.38
C PHE A 210 -21.33 -3.36 9.54
N SER A 211 -21.13 -3.37 8.22
CA SER A 211 -21.90 -4.14 7.26
C SER A 211 -21.33 -5.51 6.90
N ASN A 212 -20.11 -5.82 7.38
CA ASN A 212 -19.31 -6.99 7.02
C ASN A 212 -19.23 -7.26 5.50
N TYR A 213 -19.13 -6.20 4.69
CA TYR A 213 -19.13 -6.32 3.23
C TYR A 213 -17.72 -6.09 2.67
N THR A 214 -17.08 -7.12 2.11
CA THR A 214 -15.65 -7.09 1.70
C THR A 214 -15.39 -7.25 0.20
N ASP A 215 -16.42 -7.29 -0.64
CA ASP A 215 -16.25 -7.38 -2.11
C ASP A 215 -15.62 -6.09 -2.67
N ILE A 216 -14.33 -6.19 -2.98
CA ILE A 216 -13.49 -5.08 -3.40
C ILE A 216 -13.98 -4.43 -4.69
N ASN A 217 -14.47 -5.20 -5.66
CA ASN A 217 -14.88 -4.68 -6.95
C ASN A 217 -16.11 -3.80 -6.79
N LYS A 218 -17.12 -4.27 -6.04
CA LYS A 218 -18.33 -3.48 -5.79
C LYS A 218 -18.06 -2.28 -4.89
N LEU A 219 -17.18 -2.41 -3.90
CA LEU A 219 -16.76 -1.27 -3.08
C LEU A 219 -16.01 -0.20 -3.88
N LEU A 220 -15.16 -0.60 -4.84
CA LEU A 220 -14.48 0.32 -5.75
C LEU A 220 -15.47 1.05 -6.66
N TYR A 221 -16.45 0.35 -7.23
CA TYR A 221 -17.51 1.01 -8.02
C TYR A 221 -18.33 1.99 -7.19
N LEU A 222 -18.70 1.60 -5.96
CA LEU A 222 -19.41 2.48 -5.02
C LEU A 222 -18.59 3.74 -4.73
N LEU A 223 -17.31 3.58 -4.39
CA LEU A 223 -16.44 4.72 -4.09
C LEU A 223 -16.18 5.60 -5.32
N GLY A 224 -16.05 5.02 -6.52
CA GLY A 224 -16.02 5.79 -7.77
C GLY A 224 -17.29 6.61 -7.96
N GLY A 225 -18.46 6.02 -7.71
CA GLY A 225 -19.74 6.73 -7.70
C GLY A 225 -19.80 7.84 -6.65
N MET A 226 -19.26 7.62 -5.46
CA MET A 226 -19.16 8.64 -4.40
C MET A 226 -18.26 9.81 -4.79
N VAL A 227 -17.13 9.56 -5.46
CA VAL A 227 -16.24 10.60 -5.98
C VAL A 227 -16.98 11.46 -7.01
N VAL A 228 -17.62 10.83 -8.00
CA VAL A 228 -18.42 11.55 -9.00
C VAL A 228 -19.53 12.37 -8.34
N LEU A 229 -20.28 11.76 -7.40
CA LEU A 229 -21.35 12.44 -6.68
C LEU A 229 -20.82 13.63 -5.84
N THR A 230 -19.66 13.48 -5.21
CA THR A 230 -19.01 14.55 -4.43
C THR A 230 -18.74 15.77 -5.31
N TYR A 231 -18.16 15.57 -6.49
CA TYR A 231 -17.81 16.69 -7.37
C TYR A 231 -19.02 17.30 -8.10
N ILE A 232 -20.01 16.48 -8.52
CA ILE A 232 -21.27 16.99 -9.07
C ILE A 232 -22.04 17.80 -8.02
N SER A 233 -22.14 17.29 -6.79
CA SER A 233 -22.83 17.99 -5.71
C SER A 233 -22.07 19.25 -5.29
N ASN A 234 -20.74 19.24 -5.29
CA ASN A 234 -19.92 20.45 -5.11
C ASN A 234 -20.28 21.56 -6.12
N GLU A 235 -20.38 21.24 -7.42
CA GLU A 235 -20.78 22.22 -8.44
C GLU A 235 -22.19 22.77 -8.17
N TYR A 236 -23.13 21.89 -7.80
CA TYR A 236 -24.50 22.29 -7.46
C TYR A 236 -24.56 23.17 -6.20
N PHE A 237 -23.80 22.83 -5.16
CA PHE A 237 -23.75 23.64 -3.94
C PHE A 237 -23.08 24.99 -4.16
N GLN A 238 -22.02 25.06 -4.98
CA GLN A 238 -21.43 26.35 -5.37
C GLN A 238 -22.47 27.24 -6.06
N TYR A 239 -23.24 26.69 -6.98
CA TYR A 239 -24.34 27.38 -7.64
C TYR A 239 -25.35 27.96 -6.64
N GLU A 240 -25.87 27.14 -5.71
CA GLU A 240 -26.84 27.59 -4.70
C GLU A 240 -26.25 28.66 -3.76
N ILE A 241 -25.00 28.47 -3.31
CA ILE A 241 -24.33 29.42 -2.41
C ILE A 241 -24.09 30.76 -3.12
N ILE A 242 -23.66 30.76 -4.39
CA ILE A 242 -23.41 31.99 -5.17
C ILE A 242 -24.72 32.76 -5.36
N LEU A 243 -25.80 32.09 -5.74
CA LEU A 243 -27.10 32.75 -5.93
C LEU A 243 -27.59 33.39 -4.64
N ASN A 244 -27.53 32.63 -3.54
CA ASN A 244 -28.02 33.09 -2.24
C ASN A 244 -27.14 34.21 -1.66
N SER A 245 -25.82 34.13 -1.81
CA SER A 245 -24.90 35.13 -1.24
C SER A 245 -24.93 36.47 -1.97
N ASN A 246 -25.30 36.48 -3.26
CA ASN A 246 -25.31 37.67 -4.10
C ASN A 246 -26.72 38.18 -4.43
N ASN A 247 -27.77 37.60 -3.83
CA ASN A 247 -29.18 37.92 -4.11
C ASN A 247 -29.52 37.94 -5.61
N LEU A 248 -28.96 37.00 -6.37
CA LEU A 248 -29.18 36.90 -7.80
C LEU A 248 -30.53 36.26 -8.10
N GLU A 249 -31.17 36.67 -9.20
CA GLU A 249 -32.33 35.95 -9.71
C GLU A 249 -31.99 34.49 -9.98
N ARG A 250 -32.97 33.60 -9.74
CA ARG A 250 -32.78 32.16 -9.86
C ARG A 250 -32.60 31.76 -11.33
N ILE A 251 -31.36 31.78 -11.81
CA ILE A 251 -30.98 31.17 -13.09
C ILE A 251 -30.98 29.64 -12.91
N GLY A 252 -31.44 28.87 -13.90
CA GLY A 252 -31.36 27.41 -13.81
C GLY A 252 -29.90 26.91 -13.72
N PHE A 253 -29.68 25.79 -13.03
CA PHE A 253 -28.34 25.19 -12.86
C PHE A 253 -27.58 24.99 -14.18
N TRP A 254 -28.27 24.54 -15.23
CA TRP A 254 -27.66 24.38 -16.56
C TRP A 254 -27.23 25.71 -17.19
N ASN A 255 -27.99 26.78 -16.95
CA ASN A 255 -27.61 28.12 -17.41
C ASN A 255 -26.41 28.64 -16.64
N PHE A 256 -26.36 28.38 -15.33
CA PHE A 256 -25.16 28.66 -14.52
C PHE A 256 -23.92 27.94 -15.06
N LEU A 257 -24.01 26.64 -15.34
CA LEU A 257 -22.90 25.90 -15.94
C LEU A 257 -22.50 26.48 -17.30
N LYS A 258 -23.47 26.81 -18.16
CA LYS A 258 -23.20 27.45 -19.45
C LYS A 258 -22.45 28.77 -19.29
N ILE A 259 -22.87 29.62 -18.34
CA ILE A 259 -22.19 30.89 -18.03
C ILE A 259 -20.76 30.63 -17.54
N ARG A 260 -20.57 29.64 -16.65
CA ARG A 260 -19.24 29.26 -16.13
C ARG A 260 -18.30 28.77 -17.23
N PHE A 261 -18.81 27.95 -18.15
CA PHE A 261 -18.04 27.49 -19.31
C PHE A 261 -17.74 28.60 -20.32
N LEU A 262 -18.68 29.54 -20.53
CA LEU A 262 -18.49 30.68 -21.43
C LEU A 262 -17.45 31.68 -20.92
N HIS A 263 -17.41 31.94 -19.61
CA HIS A 263 -16.41 32.81 -18.99
C HIS A 263 -15.02 32.16 -18.89
N GLY A 264 -14.93 30.87 -19.21
CA GLY A 264 -13.66 30.14 -19.24
C GLY A 264 -13.04 29.94 -17.86
N PHE A 265 -11.88 29.27 -17.86
CA PHE A 265 -11.07 29.09 -16.67
C PHE A 265 -9.83 29.97 -16.78
N THR A 266 -9.71 30.97 -15.90
CA THR A 266 -8.59 31.90 -15.89
C THR A 266 -7.67 31.65 -14.70
N ILE A 267 -6.40 31.34 -14.95
CA ILE A 267 -5.33 31.27 -13.93
C ILE A 267 -4.29 32.33 -14.25
N ASN A 268 -3.98 33.22 -13.30
CA ASN A 268 -2.89 34.20 -13.42
C ASN A 268 -2.91 34.99 -14.75
N LYS A 269 -4.11 35.39 -15.21
CA LYS A 269 -4.38 36.11 -16.49
C LYS A 269 -4.22 35.27 -17.76
N ILE A 270 -3.96 33.97 -17.66
CA ILE A 270 -4.02 33.03 -18.78
C ILE A 270 -5.44 32.47 -18.84
N ASP A 271 -6.14 32.75 -19.93
CA ASP A 271 -7.46 32.18 -20.20
C ASP A 271 -7.29 30.81 -20.88
N LEU A 272 -7.64 29.76 -20.15
CA LEU A 272 -7.65 28.38 -20.64
C LEU A 272 -9.02 28.00 -21.23
N GLY A 273 -9.98 28.92 -21.23
CA GLY A 273 -11.32 28.75 -21.75
C GLY A 273 -12.06 27.58 -21.09
N TRP A 274 -13.01 27.01 -21.82
CA TRP A 274 -13.79 25.84 -21.39
C TRP A 274 -12.94 24.56 -21.27
N ILE A 275 -11.83 24.48 -22.01
CA ILE A 275 -10.92 23.31 -21.99
C ILE A 275 -10.22 23.20 -20.63
N GLY A 276 -9.84 24.34 -20.03
CA GLY A 276 -9.25 24.37 -18.69
C GLY A 276 -10.16 23.75 -17.63
N TRP A 277 -11.46 24.00 -17.70
CA TRP A 277 -12.45 23.39 -16.80
C TRP A 277 -12.50 21.86 -16.94
N ILE A 278 -12.46 21.34 -18.16
CA ILE A 278 -12.48 19.89 -18.41
C ILE A 278 -11.21 19.23 -17.88
N ILE A 279 -10.04 19.80 -18.15
CA ILE A 279 -8.76 19.28 -17.65
C ILE A 279 -8.77 19.26 -16.12
N LEU A 280 -9.27 20.32 -15.50
CA LEU A 280 -9.38 20.40 -14.04
C LEU A 280 -10.30 19.31 -13.49
N TRP A 281 -11.48 19.09 -14.09
CA TRP A 281 -12.39 18.02 -13.67
C TRP A 281 -11.81 16.63 -13.84
N ILE A 282 -11.12 16.37 -14.96
CA ILE A 282 -10.43 15.09 -15.18
C ILE A 282 -9.34 14.88 -14.13
N ALA A 283 -8.56 15.93 -13.83
CA ALA A 283 -7.53 15.86 -12.79
C ALA A 283 -8.13 15.63 -11.40
N GLN A 284 -9.22 16.32 -11.06
CA GLN A 284 -9.93 16.17 -9.78
C GLN A 284 -10.47 14.75 -9.59
N LEU A 285 -11.20 14.23 -10.59
CA LEU A 285 -11.76 12.88 -10.55
C LEU A 285 -10.65 11.82 -10.57
N GLY A 286 -9.64 11.99 -11.44
CA GLY A 286 -8.54 11.06 -11.61
C GLY A 286 -7.68 10.93 -10.35
N LEU A 287 -7.19 12.05 -9.82
CA LEU A 287 -6.35 12.06 -8.61
C LEU A 287 -7.09 11.53 -7.39
N THR A 288 -8.35 11.96 -7.19
CA THR A 288 -9.18 11.45 -6.08
C THR A 288 -9.41 9.95 -6.23
N GLY A 289 -9.74 9.49 -7.44
CA GLY A 289 -9.92 8.06 -7.74
C GLY A 289 -8.68 7.23 -7.40
N ILE A 290 -7.50 7.70 -7.79
CA ILE A 290 -6.22 7.03 -7.47
C ILE A 290 -6.00 6.96 -5.95
N PHE A 291 -6.18 8.07 -5.22
CA PHE A 291 -6.02 8.08 -3.77
C PHE A 291 -7.03 7.19 -3.05
N VAL A 292 -8.28 7.18 -3.52
CA VAL A 292 -9.34 6.32 -2.99
C VAL A 292 -9.00 4.85 -3.21
N TYR A 293 -8.53 4.47 -4.40
CA TYR A 293 -8.13 3.09 -4.71
C TYR A 293 -7.07 2.58 -3.73
N PHE A 294 -5.94 3.27 -3.61
CA PHE A 294 -4.85 2.83 -2.75
C PHE A 294 -5.26 2.76 -1.27
N LYS A 295 -5.99 3.76 -0.78
CA LYS A 295 -6.43 3.80 0.61
C LYS A 295 -7.48 2.73 0.91
N LEU A 296 -8.41 2.46 0.00
CA LEU A 296 -9.42 1.43 0.18
C LEU A 296 -8.78 0.05 0.24
N VAL A 297 -7.90 -0.27 -0.73
CA VAL A 297 -7.21 -1.56 -0.77
C VAL A 297 -6.47 -1.78 0.55
N SER A 298 -5.69 -0.78 1.00
CA SER A 298 -4.99 -0.86 2.28
C SER A 298 -5.93 -1.06 3.49
N ALA A 299 -7.02 -0.30 3.57
CA ALA A 299 -7.98 -0.40 4.68
C ALA A 299 -8.72 -1.74 4.69
N LEU A 300 -9.11 -2.25 3.52
CA LEU A 300 -9.81 -3.52 3.36
C LEU A 300 -8.90 -4.70 3.66
N THR A 301 -7.68 -4.71 3.12
CA THR A 301 -6.69 -5.76 3.40
C THR A 301 -6.40 -5.84 4.89
N LYS A 302 -6.22 -4.70 5.57
CA LYS A 302 -6.04 -4.66 7.03
C LYS A 302 -7.24 -5.27 7.76
N TYR A 303 -8.46 -4.90 7.38
CA TYR A 303 -9.68 -5.44 7.98
C TYR A 303 -9.82 -6.95 7.79
N VAL A 304 -9.57 -7.44 6.57
CA VAL A 304 -9.66 -8.86 6.20
C VAL A 304 -8.65 -9.71 6.97
N ILE A 305 -7.44 -9.21 7.21
CA ILE A 305 -6.42 -9.89 8.02
C ILE A 305 -6.80 -9.86 9.50
N GLU A 306 -7.18 -8.69 10.05
CA GLU A 306 -7.42 -8.53 11.50
C GLU A 306 -8.69 -9.21 12.02
N ARG A 307 -9.63 -9.58 11.14
CA ARG A 307 -10.89 -10.23 11.56
C ARG A 307 -10.72 -11.72 11.88
N VAL A 308 -9.72 -12.39 11.30
CA VAL A 308 -9.44 -13.82 11.52
C VAL A 308 -8.26 -13.95 12.49
N PRO A 309 -8.37 -14.78 13.55
CA PRO A 309 -7.23 -15.07 14.43
C PRO A 309 -6.07 -15.70 13.65
N VAL A 310 -4.83 -15.28 13.97
CA VAL A 310 -3.64 -15.75 13.25
C VAL A 310 -3.48 -17.26 13.32
N GLU A 311 -3.87 -17.88 14.44
CA GLU A 311 -3.80 -19.33 14.66
C GLU A 311 -4.68 -20.11 13.67
N VAL A 312 -5.80 -19.51 13.24
CA VAL A 312 -6.72 -20.11 12.26
C VAL A 312 -6.19 -19.95 10.84
N VAL A 313 -5.57 -18.80 10.55
CA VAL A 313 -4.89 -18.55 9.27
C VAL A 313 -3.72 -19.52 9.11
N ASP A 314 -2.87 -19.66 10.13
CA ASP A 314 -1.72 -20.58 10.13
C ASP A 314 -2.18 -22.03 9.96
N PHE A 315 -3.25 -22.45 10.65
CA PHE A 315 -3.83 -23.78 10.51
C PHE A 315 -4.32 -24.07 9.08
N ALA A 316 -5.01 -23.12 8.45
CA ALA A 316 -5.49 -23.28 7.09
C ALA A 316 -4.35 -23.22 6.06
N PHE A 317 -3.37 -22.33 6.29
CA PHE A 317 -2.18 -22.20 5.45
C PHE A 317 -1.30 -23.46 5.51
N TYR A 318 -1.14 -24.06 6.69
CA TYR A 318 -0.48 -25.35 6.88
C TYR A 318 -1.02 -26.41 5.91
N TYR A 319 -2.33 -26.60 5.87
CA TYR A 319 -2.94 -27.59 4.98
C TYR A 319 -2.87 -27.21 3.50
N ALA A 320 -2.93 -25.91 3.18
CA ALA A 320 -2.71 -25.43 1.81
C ALA A 320 -1.29 -25.75 1.30
N VAL A 321 -0.27 -25.61 2.16
CA VAL A 321 1.12 -25.98 1.84
C VAL A 321 1.29 -27.50 1.69
N LYS A 322 0.42 -28.31 2.30
CA LYS A 322 0.35 -29.77 2.15
C LYS A 322 -0.47 -30.22 0.94
N ASP A 323 -0.69 -29.35 -0.04
CA ASP A 323 -1.43 -29.59 -1.27
C ASP A 323 -2.86 -30.14 -1.06
N LYS A 324 -3.48 -29.83 0.09
CA LYS A 324 -4.89 -30.17 0.31
C LYS A 324 -5.81 -29.29 -0.51
N SER A 325 -6.94 -29.85 -0.97
CA SER A 325 -7.96 -29.08 -1.67
C SER A 325 -8.65 -28.07 -0.74
N GLU A 326 -9.26 -27.04 -1.32
CA GLU A 326 -10.06 -26.08 -0.56
C GLU A 326 -11.17 -26.77 0.25
N GLU A 327 -11.82 -27.81 -0.29
CA GLU A 327 -12.87 -28.54 0.42
C GLU A 327 -12.32 -29.35 1.60
N GLU A 328 -11.13 -29.91 1.47
CA GLU A 328 -10.46 -30.64 2.55
C GLU A 328 -10.07 -29.70 3.69
N ILE A 329 -9.56 -28.51 3.36
CA ILE A 329 -9.25 -27.46 4.34
C ILE A 329 -10.53 -27.03 5.08
N ARG A 330 -11.63 -26.82 4.35
CA ARG A 330 -12.94 -26.50 4.94
C ARG A 330 -13.43 -27.59 5.89
N ALA A 331 -13.24 -28.86 5.53
CA ALA A 331 -13.60 -29.98 6.41
C ALA A 331 -12.77 -30.00 7.69
N GLU A 332 -11.46 -29.72 7.63
CA GLU A 332 -10.60 -29.63 8.82
C GLU A 332 -10.96 -28.42 9.70
N LEU A 333 -11.26 -27.27 9.09
CA LEU A 333 -11.75 -26.08 9.81
C LEU A 333 -13.08 -26.36 10.52
N ALA A 334 -14.01 -27.05 9.85
CA ALA A 334 -15.31 -27.42 10.43
C ALA A 334 -15.16 -28.30 11.68
N LYS A 335 -14.23 -29.27 11.66
CA LYS A 335 -13.91 -30.10 12.83
C LYS A 335 -13.39 -29.28 14.03
N LYS A 336 -12.85 -28.09 13.79
CA LYS A 336 -12.30 -27.18 14.81
C LYS A 336 -13.25 -26.04 15.20
N GLY A 337 -14.53 -26.13 14.81
CA GLY A 337 -15.57 -25.15 15.17
C GLY A 337 -15.83 -24.07 14.11
N TRP A 338 -15.13 -24.11 12.97
CA TRP A 338 -15.31 -23.20 11.84
C TRP A 338 -16.18 -23.84 10.75
N SER A 339 -17.41 -24.23 11.10
CA SER A 339 -18.33 -24.96 10.20
C SER A 339 -19.11 -24.06 9.25
N ASP A 340 -19.21 -22.76 9.57
CA ASP A 340 -19.94 -21.79 8.77
C ASP A 340 -19.17 -21.41 7.50
N VAL A 341 -19.84 -21.46 6.36
CA VAL A 341 -19.24 -21.22 5.03
C VAL A 341 -18.67 -19.81 4.93
N GLN A 342 -19.36 -18.82 5.49
CA GLN A 342 -18.89 -17.45 5.48
C GLN A 342 -17.61 -17.32 6.29
N SER A 343 -17.57 -17.86 7.51
CA SER A 343 -16.38 -17.87 8.37
C SER A 343 -15.18 -18.53 7.70
N GLN A 344 -15.40 -19.63 6.96
CA GLN A 344 -14.35 -20.27 6.17
C GLN A 344 -13.87 -19.40 5.00
N ASN A 345 -14.79 -18.73 4.28
CA ASN A 345 -14.41 -17.78 3.23
C ASN A 345 -13.54 -16.64 3.79
N GLU A 346 -13.85 -16.17 5.00
CA GLU A 346 -13.08 -15.12 5.66
C GLU A 346 -11.62 -15.55 5.92
N VAL A 347 -11.38 -16.83 6.24
CA VAL A 347 -10.04 -17.42 6.40
C VAL A 347 -9.27 -17.42 5.07
N PHE A 348 -9.89 -17.88 3.99
CA PHE A 348 -9.25 -17.85 2.66
C PHE A 348 -8.97 -16.43 2.17
N GLU A 349 -9.88 -15.49 2.42
CA GLU A 349 -9.67 -14.06 2.15
C GLU A 349 -8.49 -13.51 2.96
N ALA A 350 -8.31 -13.93 4.22
CA ALA A 350 -7.17 -13.52 5.06
C ALA A 350 -5.83 -14.03 4.50
N ILE A 351 -5.77 -15.29 4.07
CA ILE A 351 -4.60 -15.88 3.40
C ILE A 351 -4.22 -15.07 2.14
N GLY A 352 -5.20 -14.77 1.28
CA GLY A 352 -4.99 -13.90 0.11
C GLY A 352 -4.61 -12.45 0.48
N GLY A 353 -5.15 -11.95 1.59
CA GLY A 353 -4.81 -10.63 2.14
C GLY A 353 -3.33 -10.47 2.45
N HIS A 354 -2.69 -11.50 3.03
CA HIS A 354 -1.25 -11.47 3.30
C HIS A 354 -0.41 -11.30 2.03
N GLN A 355 -0.77 -11.97 0.92
CA GLN A 355 -0.10 -11.79 -0.38
C GLN A 355 -0.28 -10.37 -0.94
N ASN A 356 -1.44 -9.77 -0.73
CA ASN A 356 -1.71 -8.39 -1.14
C ASN A 356 -0.89 -7.37 -0.34
N VAL A 357 -0.69 -7.56 0.98
CA VAL A 357 0.20 -6.68 1.79
C VAL A 357 1.62 -6.69 1.23
N VAL A 358 2.13 -7.88 0.93
CA VAL A 358 3.45 -8.06 0.31
C VAL A 358 3.53 -7.39 -1.06
N THR A 359 2.44 -7.40 -1.84
CA THR A 359 2.42 -6.71 -3.14
C THR A 359 2.39 -5.19 -2.99
N LEU A 360 1.58 -4.66 -2.07
CA LEU A 360 1.46 -3.21 -1.81
C LEU A 360 2.76 -2.61 -1.26
N SER A 361 3.46 -3.32 -0.38
CA SER A 361 4.72 -2.85 0.19
C SER A 361 5.79 -2.65 -0.89
N ARG A 362 5.75 -3.48 -1.96
CA ARG A 362 6.65 -3.45 -3.12
C ARG A 362 6.35 -2.35 -4.15
N ILE A 363 5.18 -1.71 -4.10
CA ILE A 363 4.87 -0.59 -5.01
C ILE A 363 5.83 0.56 -4.74
N LYS A 364 6.37 1.13 -5.81
CA LYS A 364 7.38 2.20 -5.79
C LYS A 364 6.77 3.56 -5.59
#